data_AF-A0A3B9IE24-F1
#
_entry.id   AF-A0A3B9IE24-F1
#
_cell.length_a   1.000
_cell.length_b   1.000
_cell.length_c   1.000
_cell.angle_alpha   90.00
_cell.angle_beta   90.00
_cell.angle_gamma   90.00
#
_symmetry.space_group_name_H-M   'P 1'
#
loop_
_entity.id
_entity.type
_entity.pdbx_description
1 polymer ?
#
loop_
_entity_poly.entity_id
_entity_poly.type
_entity_poly.pdbx_seq_one_letter_code
_entity_poly.pdbx_strand_id
1 'polypeptide(L)' 'PPLSNIAYSPNVGVDYYIWALQIAGVGTLLSGVNLICTIVKMRAPGMTMMKMPVFTWTALCTNVLIVA' A
#
# COMPACT_ATOMS: atom_id res chain seq x y z
N PRO A 1 9.80 -10.02 17.76
CA PRO A 1 10.92 -10.99 17.85
C PRO A 1 11.77 -10.70 19.11
N PRO A 2 12.47 -11.70 19.69
CA PRO A 2 13.06 -11.59 21.04
C PRO A 2 14.13 -10.50 21.18
N LEU A 3 14.76 -10.09 20.08
CA LEU A 3 15.76 -9.01 20.02
C LEU A 3 15.18 -7.59 19.94
N SER A 4 13.87 -7.45 19.71
CA SER A 4 13.16 -6.16 19.68
C SER A 4 12.49 -5.80 21.02
N ASN A 5 12.71 -6.62 22.05
CA ASN A 5 12.15 -6.41 23.38
C ASN A 5 13.04 -5.43 24.17
N ILE A 6 12.47 -4.68 25.11
CA ILE A 6 13.15 -3.66 25.94
C ILE A 6 14.46 -4.18 26.58
N ALA A 7 14.53 -5.48 26.86
CA ALA A 7 15.69 -6.14 27.43
C ALA A 7 16.93 -6.19 26.50
N TYR A 8 16.76 -6.13 25.17
CA TYR A 8 17.86 -6.28 24.19
C TYR A 8 18.05 -5.04 23.28
N SER A 9 17.08 -4.15 23.20
CA SER A 9 17.19 -2.86 22.48
C SER A 9 16.62 -1.71 23.33
N PRO A 10 17.40 -1.15 24.27
CA PRO A 10 16.94 -0.13 25.22
C PRO A 10 16.89 1.29 24.62
N ASN A 11 17.18 1.41 23.32
CA ASN A 11 17.32 2.70 22.64
C ASN A 11 16.05 3.01 21.83
N VAL A 12 15.71 4.29 21.72
CA VAL A 12 14.47 4.80 21.09
C VAL A 12 14.32 4.48 19.60
N GLY A 13 15.34 3.88 18.96
CA GLY A 13 15.34 3.58 17.53
C GLY A 13 14.28 2.56 17.10
N VAL A 14 13.94 1.60 17.98
CA VAL A 14 12.87 0.63 17.70
C VAL A 14 11.50 1.32 17.74
N ASP A 15 11.29 2.27 18.66
CA ASP A 15 10.04 3.03 18.75
C ASP A 15 9.83 3.93 17.52
N TYR A 16 10.88 4.62 17.06
CA TYR A 16 10.81 5.40 15.81
C TYR A 16 10.50 4.53 14.59
N TYR A 17 11.10 3.34 14.50
CA TYR A 17 10.83 2.42 13.40
C TYR A 17 9.37 1.93 13.40
N ILE A 18 8.84 1.58 14.58
CA ILE A 18 7.44 1.16 14.74
C ILE A 18 6.49 2.28 14.32
N TRP A 19 6.63 3.49 14.85
CA TRP A 19 5.76 4.61 14.51
C TRP A 19 5.87 5.04 13.05
N ALA A 20 7.09 5.08 12.50
CA ALA A 20 7.32 5.41 11.10
C ALA A 20 6.66 4.41 10.16
N LEU A 21 6.79 3.11 10.44
CA LEU A 21 6.13 2.07 9.65
C LEU A 21 4.61 2.10 9.78
N GLN A 22 4.07 2.36 10.97
CA GLN A 22 2.63 2.43 11.17
C GLN A 22 2.02 3.57 10.33
N ILE A 23 2.64 4.74 10.36
CA ILE A 23 2.20 5.91 9.58
C ILE A 23 2.37 5.66 8.08
N ALA A 24 3.51 5.11 7.67
CA ALA A 24 3.76 4.76 6.26
C ALA A 24 2.78 3.70 5.76
N GLY A 25 2.43 2.71 6.59
CA GLY A 25 1.46 1.67 6.28
C GLY A 25 0.06 2.25 6.03
N VAL A 26 -0.41 3.16 6.89
CA VAL A 26 -1.69 3.87 6.68
C VAL A 26 -1.68 4.67 5.38
N GLY A 27 -0.59 5.40 5.09
CA GLY A 27 -0.46 6.17 3.86
C GLY A 27 -0.49 5.28 2.60
N THR A 28 0.16 4.12 2.66
CA THR A 28 0.22 3.16 1.55
C THR A 28 -1.15 2.53 1.28
N LEU A 29 -1.91 2.22 2.34
CA LEU A 29 -3.27 1.69 2.23
C LEU A 29 -4.23 2.71 1.59
N LEU A 30 -4.19 3.96 2.03
CA LEU A 30 -4.99 5.03 1.44
C LEU A 30 -4.65 5.26 -0.04
N SER A 31 -3.38 5.22 -0.39
CA SER A 31 -2.91 5.31 -1.78
C SER A 31 -3.43 4.14 -2.64
N GLY A 32 -3.38 2.91 -2.11
CA GLY A 32 -3.89 1.71 -2.78
C GLY A 32 -5.38 1.80 -3.09
N VAL A 33 -6.19 2.22 -2.12
CA VAL A 33 -7.65 2.40 -2.30
C VAL A 33 -7.94 3.48 -3.37
N ASN A 34 -7.19 4.58 -3.38
CA ASN A 34 -7.36 5.65 -4.35
C ASN A 34 -7.05 5.18 -5.78
N LEU A 35 -5.93 4.47 -5.98
CA LEU A 35 -5.56 3.94 -7.29
C LEU A 35 -6.57 2.90 -7.80
N ILE A 36 -7.12 2.04 -6.93
CA ILE A 36 -8.21 1.13 -7.30
C ILE A 36 -9.44 1.91 -7.75
N CYS A 37 -9.89 2.90 -6.96
CA CYS A 37 -11.06 3.70 -7.31
C CYS A 37 -10.87 4.45 -8.63
N THR A 38 -9.67 4.99 -8.85
CA THR A 38 -9.32 5.71 -10.09
C THR A 38 -9.39 4.78 -11.30
N ILE A 39 -8.78 3.59 -11.22
CA ILE A 39 -8.79 2.62 -12.33
C ILE A 39 -10.19 2.04 -12.57
N VAL A 40 -11.05 1.95 -11.56
CA VAL A 40 -12.41 1.40 -11.75
C VAL A 40 -13.39 2.46 -12.25
N LYS A 41 -13.40 3.65 -11.63
CA LYS A 41 -14.44 4.67 -11.81
C LYS A 41 -14.04 5.85 -12.70
N MET A 42 -12.75 6.18 -12.83
CA MET A 42 -12.28 7.32 -13.62
C MET A 42 -11.69 6.90 -14.97
N ARG A 43 -12.17 5.79 -15.55
CA ARG A 43 -11.75 5.35 -16.90
C ARG A 43 -12.35 6.23 -17.98
N ALA A 44 -11.58 6.46 -19.04
CA ALA A 44 -12.07 7.16 -20.22
C ALA A 44 -13.29 6.43 -20.84
N PRO A 45 -14.34 7.15 -21.25
CA PRO A 45 -15.52 6.57 -21.86
C PRO A 45 -15.14 5.81 -23.14
N GLY A 46 -15.56 4.55 -23.25
CA GLY A 46 -15.23 3.65 -24.36
C GLY A 46 -14.05 2.69 -24.10
N MET A 47 -13.35 2.82 -22.97
CA MET A 47 -12.26 1.91 -22.59
C MET A 47 -12.80 0.74 -21.75
N THR A 48 -12.91 -0.45 -22.36
CA THR A 48 -13.35 -1.67 -21.66
C THR A 48 -12.21 -2.26 -20.81
N MET A 49 -12.54 -3.07 -19.80
CA MET A 49 -11.56 -3.57 -18.84
C MET A 49 -10.42 -4.39 -19.47
N MET A 50 -10.72 -5.13 -20.54
CA MET A 50 -9.75 -5.95 -21.27
C MET A 50 -8.96 -5.18 -22.33
N LYS A 51 -9.29 -3.89 -22.56
CA LYS A 51 -8.56 -2.99 -23.48
C LYS A 51 -7.57 -2.07 -22.75
N MET A 52 -7.44 -2.20 -21.43
CA MET A 52 -6.49 -1.41 -20.65
C MET A 52 -5.05 -1.93 -20.85
N PRO A 53 -4.04 -1.04 -20.82
CA PRO A 53 -2.63 -1.44 -20.89
C PRO A 53 -2.26 -2.44 -19.79
N VAL A 54 -1.29 -3.32 -20.08
CA VAL A 54 -0.80 -4.33 -19.11
C VAL A 54 -0.31 -3.68 -17.83
N PHE A 55 0.32 -2.49 -17.91
CA PHE A 55 0.73 -1.72 -16.75
C PHE A 55 -0.43 -1.35 -15.82
N THR A 56 -1.57 -0.94 -16.35
CA THR A 56 -2.74 -0.58 -15.54
C THR A 56 -3.35 -1.82 -14.87
N TRP A 57 -3.28 -2.97 -15.52
CA TRP A 57 -3.68 -4.25 -14.96
C TRP A 57 -2.78 -4.73 -13.83
N THR A 58 -1.46 -4.68 -14.01
CA THR A 58 -0.51 -5.05 -12.95
C THR A 58 -0.61 -4.08 -11.78
N ALA A 59 -0.78 -2.78 -12.04
CA ALA A 59 -1.04 -1.78 -11.01
C ALA A 59 -2.35 -2.07 -10.24
N LEU A 60 -3.43 -2.48 -10.91
CA LEU A 60 -4.66 -2.89 -10.23
C LEU A 60 -4.40 -4.08 -9.29
N CYS A 61 -3.71 -5.12 -9.76
CA CYS A 61 -3.37 -6.29 -8.95
C CYS A 61 -2.50 -5.94 -7.74
N THR A 62 -1.47 -5.11 -7.92
CA THR A 62 -0.60 -4.67 -6.81
C THR A 62 -1.37 -3.87 -5.77
N ASN A 63 -2.24 -2.95 -6.18
CA ASN A 63 -3.04 -2.18 -5.23
C ASN A 63 -4.07 -3.06 -4.50
N VAL A 64 -4.63 -4.08 -5.15
CA VAL A 64 -5.50 -5.06 -4.48
C VAL A 64 -4.71 -5.86 -3.43
N LEU A 65 -3.48 -6.26 -3.70
CA LEU A 65 -2.60 -6.95 -2.73
C LEU A 65 -2.17 -6.07 -1.56
N ILE A 66 -2.12 -4.74 -1.74
CA ILE A 66 -1.80 -3.80 -0.65
C ILE A 66 -2.99 -3.62 0.30
N VAL A 67 -4.22 -3.74 -0.23
CA VAL A 67 -5.46 -3.55 0.52
C VAL A 67 -5.96 -4.85 1.17
N ALA A 68 -5.64 -6.00 0.57
CA ALA A 68 -5.94 -7.35 1.09
C ALA A 68 -5.01 -7.74 2.24
#